data_AF-A0A7V9SQ38-F1
#
_entry.id   AF-A0A7V9SQ38-F1
#
_cell.length_a   1.000
_cell.length_b   1.000
_cell.length_c   1.000
_cell.angle_alpha   90.00
_cell.angle_beta   90.00
_cell.angle_gamma   90.00
#
_symmetry.space_group_name_H-M   'P 1'
#
loop_
_entity.id
_entity.type
_entity.pdbx_description
1 polymer ?
#
loop_
_entity_poly.entity_id
_entity_poly.type
_entity_poly.pdbx_seq_one_letter_code
_entity_poly.pdbx_strand_id
1 'polypeptide(L)'
;RSHRWARAERTVWHGAPLPEQAIYDVPEWSEWERARAAGPPLAAGEQAQCQVVHGDVAGNTLAEAAVATIALIDVSPGWRTPASVDAQITVEGVVWFGGEEALLDEVAAPDIARACAFRLMCGFQALTVGVKFDPAEVARFARVLDVIGA
;
A
#
# COMPACT_ATOMS: atom_id res chain seq x y z
N ARG A 1 15.88 8.49 3.58
CA ARG A 1 15.35 7.89 4.84
C ARG A 1 14.09 8.60 5.39
N SER A 2 13.96 9.92 5.24
CA SER A 2 12.78 10.72 5.62
C SER A 2 11.78 10.94 4.48
N HIS A 3 11.95 10.30 3.32
CA HIS A 3 10.98 10.41 2.23
C HIS A 3 9.63 9.81 2.66
N ARG A 4 8.51 10.31 2.10
CA ARG A 4 7.17 9.95 2.56
C ARG A 4 6.90 8.44 2.54
N TRP A 5 7.28 7.80 1.44
CA TRP A 5 7.18 6.36 1.24
C TRP A 5 7.92 5.55 2.33
N ALA A 6 9.12 6.00 2.70
CA ALA A 6 9.90 5.33 3.75
C ALA A 6 9.28 5.49 5.15
N ARG A 7 8.55 6.59 5.41
CA ARG A 7 7.84 6.78 6.68
C ARG A 7 6.58 5.91 6.72
N ALA A 8 5.78 5.95 5.66
CA ALA A 8 4.60 5.11 5.51
C ALA A 8 4.95 3.62 5.68
N GLU A 9 6.05 3.17 5.06
CA GLU A 9 6.53 1.80 5.19
C GLU A 9 6.78 1.41 6.66
N ARG A 10 7.56 2.22 7.38
CA ARG A 10 7.88 1.94 8.79
C ARG A 10 6.66 1.95 9.68
N THR A 11 5.71 2.86 9.46
CA THR A 11 4.50 2.96 10.26
C THR A 11 3.57 1.77 10.04
N VAL A 12 3.42 1.32 8.79
CA VAL A 12 2.48 0.26 8.43
C VAL A 12 3.06 -1.13 8.70
N TRP A 13 4.21 -1.47 8.16
CA TRP A 13 4.76 -2.83 8.29
C TRP A 13 5.59 -3.05 9.55
N HIS A 14 6.22 -2.00 10.08
CA HIS A 14 7.18 -2.14 11.19
C HIS A 14 6.71 -1.48 12.49
N GLY A 15 5.47 -0.96 12.52
CA GLY A 15 4.87 -0.41 13.73
C GLY A 15 5.59 0.82 14.30
N ALA A 16 6.38 1.52 13.48
CA ALA A 16 6.98 2.78 13.92
C ALA A 16 5.89 3.81 14.27
N PRO A 17 6.16 4.73 15.20
CA PRO A 17 5.23 5.79 15.54
C PRO A 17 4.75 6.56 14.30
N LEU A 18 3.55 7.13 14.40
CA LEU A 18 3.03 7.99 13.36
C LEU A 18 3.99 9.18 13.14
N PRO A 19 4.19 9.63 11.89
CA PRO A 19 5.09 10.74 11.61
C PRO A 19 4.53 12.03 12.21
N GLU A 20 5.33 12.79 12.96
CA GLU A 20 4.95 14.03 13.63
C GLU A 20 4.25 15.07 12.72
N GLN A 21 4.55 15.03 11.42
CA GLN A 21 4.01 15.94 10.41
C GLN A 21 2.74 15.43 9.71
N ALA A 22 2.23 14.24 10.04
CA ALA A 22 1.02 13.72 9.41
C ALA A 22 -0.19 14.61 9.76
N ILE A 23 -1.04 14.85 8.76
CA ILE A 23 -2.30 15.56 8.96
C ILE A 23 -3.32 14.55 9.48
N TYR A 24 -3.54 14.57 10.79
CA TYR A 24 -4.47 13.65 11.48
C TYR A 24 -5.95 14.08 11.42
N ASP A 25 -6.22 15.26 10.86
CA ASP A 25 -7.55 15.89 10.86
C ASP A 25 -8.11 16.01 9.44
N VAL A 26 -8.06 14.90 8.69
CA VAL A 26 -8.75 14.76 7.40
C VAL A 26 -9.87 13.72 7.56
N PRO A 27 -11.08 13.93 7.02
CA PRO A 27 -12.20 12.98 7.14
C PRO A 27 -11.82 11.54 6.76
N GLU A 28 -10.92 11.42 5.80
CA GLU A 28 -10.42 10.16 5.24
C GLU A 28 -9.49 9.38 6.18
N TRP A 29 -9.08 9.99 7.31
CA TRP A 29 -8.22 9.35 8.32
C TRP A 29 -8.85 8.07 8.90
N SER A 30 -10.18 8.05 9.04
CA SER A 30 -10.93 6.89 9.55
C SER A 30 -10.72 5.61 8.72
N GLU A 31 -10.61 5.72 7.40
CA GLU A 31 -10.34 4.57 6.52
C GLU A 31 -8.91 4.03 6.71
N TRP A 32 -7.96 4.91 7.04
CA TRP A 32 -6.61 4.46 7.38
C TRP A 32 -6.58 3.72 8.71
N GLU A 33 -7.30 4.21 9.72
CA GLU A 33 -7.42 3.51 11.01
C GLU A 33 -8.07 2.14 10.85
N ARG A 34 -9.14 2.06 10.04
CA ARG A 34 -9.80 0.81 9.67
C ARG A 34 -8.83 -0.17 9.00
N ALA A 35 -8.14 0.26 7.94
CA ALA A 35 -7.13 -0.55 7.26
C ALA A 35 -6.02 -1.00 8.21
N ARG A 36 -5.55 -0.11 9.09
CA ARG A 36 -4.47 -0.37 10.04
C ARG A 36 -4.87 -1.33 11.17
N ALA A 37 -6.16 -1.38 11.51
CA ALA A 37 -6.73 -2.33 12.47
C ALA A 37 -6.86 -3.73 11.86
N ALA A 38 -7.35 -3.82 10.61
CA ALA A 38 -7.47 -5.08 9.88
C ALA A 38 -6.10 -5.66 9.46
N GLY A 39 -5.13 -4.79 9.16
CA GLY A 39 -3.75 -5.12 8.83
C GLY A 39 -2.77 -4.55 9.86
N PRO A 40 -2.60 -5.18 11.04
CA PRO A 40 -1.59 -4.76 12.02
C PRO A 40 -0.16 -4.92 11.46
N PRO A 41 0.89 -4.33 12.07
CA PRO A 41 2.24 -4.47 11.56
C PRO A 41 2.69 -5.93 11.59
N LEU A 42 3.73 -6.22 10.82
CA LEU A 42 4.28 -7.56 10.73
C LEU A 42 4.73 -8.03 12.11
N ALA A 43 4.24 -9.20 12.52
CA ALA A 43 4.74 -9.90 13.69
C ALA A 43 6.20 -10.34 13.47
N ALA A 44 6.90 -10.67 14.56
CA ALA A 44 8.32 -11.05 14.49
C ALA A 44 8.62 -12.18 13.49
N GLY A 45 7.72 -13.17 13.38
CA GLY A 45 7.84 -14.26 12.40
C GLY A 45 7.72 -13.79 10.94
N GLU A 46 6.80 -12.87 10.66
CA GLU A 46 6.65 -12.27 9.32
C GLU A 46 7.84 -11.35 8.99
N GLN A 47 8.35 -10.60 9.98
CA GLN A 47 9.53 -9.74 9.80
C GLN A 47 10.79 -10.53 9.43
N ALA A 48 10.92 -11.77 9.92
CA ALA A 48 12.03 -12.65 9.56
C ALA A 48 11.99 -13.11 8.09
N GLN A 49 10.84 -12.98 7.43
CA GLN A 49 10.66 -13.28 6.00
C GLN A 49 10.84 -12.06 5.11
N CYS A 50 11.06 -10.88 5.68
CA CYS A 50 11.29 -9.67 4.91
C CYS A 50 12.58 -9.78 4.09
N GLN A 51 12.52 -9.24 2.89
CA GLN A 51 13.64 -9.15 1.96
C GLN A 51 13.58 -7.82 1.21
N VAL A 52 14.59 -7.57 0.37
CA VAL A 52 14.57 -6.41 -0.53
C VAL A 52 13.52 -6.67 -1.61
N VAL A 53 12.53 -5.79 -1.67
CA VAL A 53 11.47 -5.82 -2.68
C VAL A 53 11.36 -4.48 -3.40
N HIS A 54 10.73 -4.47 -4.56
CA HIS A 54 10.28 -3.24 -5.20
C HIS A 54 8.98 -2.76 -4.53
N GLY A 55 9.00 -1.60 -3.87
CA GLY A 55 7.89 -1.10 -3.05
C GLY A 55 6.82 -0.31 -3.80
N ASP A 56 6.91 -0.22 -5.13
CA ASP A 56 6.01 0.52 -6.01
C ASP A 56 5.89 -0.14 -7.40
N VAL A 57 5.49 -1.42 -7.46
CA VAL A 57 5.53 -2.20 -8.72
C VAL A 57 4.47 -1.75 -9.73
N ALA A 58 3.25 -1.43 -9.27
CA ALA A 58 2.17 -1.08 -10.20
C ALA A 58 2.45 0.28 -10.86
N GLY A 59 2.17 0.37 -12.16
CA GLY A 59 2.53 1.54 -12.97
C GLY A 59 4.01 1.67 -13.33
N ASN A 60 4.90 0.93 -12.66
CA ASN A 60 6.35 0.90 -12.91
C ASN A 60 6.82 -0.41 -13.57
N THR A 61 5.88 -1.11 -14.21
CA THR A 61 6.14 -2.35 -14.94
C THR A 61 5.88 -2.12 -16.43
N LEU A 62 6.91 -2.33 -17.25
CA LEU A 62 6.81 -2.32 -18.70
C LEU A 62 6.70 -3.77 -19.19
N ALA A 63 5.66 -4.08 -19.96
CA ALA A 63 5.47 -5.39 -20.56
C ALA A 63 5.47 -5.27 -22.08
N GLU A 64 6.33 -6.04 -22.74
CA GLU A 64 6.29 -6.24 -24.19
C GLU A 64 5.71 -7.62 -24.49
N ALA A 65 4.44 -7.63 -24.90
CA ALA A 65 3.67 -8.85 -25.11
C ALA A 65 4.22 -9.71 -26.25
N ALA A 66 4.75 -9.10 -27.31
CA ALA A 66 5.25 -9.82 -28.47
C ALA A 66 6.48 -10.69 -28.15
N VAL A 67 7.26 -10.30 -27.14
CA VAL A 67 8.47 -11.02 -26.71
C VAL A 67 8.41 -11.50 -25.26
N ALA A 68 7.22 -11.52 -24.65
CA ALA A 68 6.97 -11.95 -23.27
C ALA A 68 8.00 -11.40 -22.25
N THR A 69 8.41 -10.14 -22.43
CA THR A 69 9.46 -9.52 -21.62
C THR A 69 8.83 -8.53 -20.65
N ILE A 70 9.22 -8.61 -19.38
CA ILE A 70 8.81 -7.68 -18.33
C ILE A 70 10.05 -6.94 -17.82
N ALA A 71 9.99 -5.61 -17.78
CA ALA A 71 10.99 -4.74 -17.18
C ALA A 71 10.38 -3.93 -16.04
N LEU A 72 11.06 -3.92 -14.89
CA LEU A 72 10.74 -3.03 -13.77
C LEU A 72 11.56 -1.75 -13.89
N ILE A 73 10.90 -0.61 -13.77
CA ILE A 73 11.52 0.72 -13.78
C ILE A 73 11.26 1.43 -12.45
N ASP A 74 11.86 2.60 -12.26
CA ASP A 74 11.70 3.43 -11.05
C ASP A 74 11.87 2.66 -9.72
N VAL A 75 13.00 1.95 -9.63
CA VAL A 75 13.30 1.04 -8.54
C VAL A 75 13.22 1.75 -7.19
N SER A 76 12.23 1.35 -6.40
CA SER A 76 11.97 1.86 -5.05
C SER A 76 12.16 0.77 -4.00
N PRO A 77 13.40 0.53 -3.51
CA PRO A 77 13.67 -0.58 -2.59
C PRO A 77 12.96 -0.41 -1.24
N GLY A 78 12.29 -1.46 -0.80
CA GLY A 78 11.68 -1.59 0.53
C GLY A 78 12.11 -2.88 1.22
N TRP A 79 11.94 -2.95 2.55
CA TRP A 79 12.20 -4.17 3.34
C TRP A 79 10.88 -4.79 3.79
N ARG A 80 10.29 -5.68 2.98
CA ARG A 80 8.95 -6.24 3.20
C ARG A 80 8.91 -7.72 2.85
N THR A 81 7.81 -8.40 3.20
CA THR A 81 7.55 -9.77 2.75
C THR A 81 7.17 -9.78 1.26
N PRO A 82 7.41 -10.89 0.51
CA PRO A 82 6.87 -11.06 -0.84
C PRO A 82 5.36 -10.88 -0.90
N ALA A 83 4.63 -11.45 0.07
CA ALA A 83 3.17 -11.32 0.17
C ALA A 83 2.71 -9.85 0.24
N SER A 84 3.51 -8.97 0.86
CA SER A 84 3.20 -7.53 0.87
C SER A 84 3.28 -6.91 -0.53
N VAL A 85 4.14 -7.41 -1.40
CA VAL A 85 4.27 -6.94 -2.79
C VAL A 85 3.08 -7.44 -3.62
N ASP A 86 2.72 -8.72 -3.47
CA ASP A 86 1.56 -9.31 -4.15
C ASP A 86 0.29 -8.55 -3.77
N ALA A 87 0.08 -8.31 -2.46
CA ALA A 87 -1.04 -7.50 -1.97
C ALA A 87 -1.05 -6.09 -2.55
N GLN A 88 0.12 -5.45 -2.61
CA GLN A 88 0.24 -4.12 -3.18
C GLN A 88 -0.12 -4.12 -4.67
N ILE A 89 0.40 -5.04 -5.47
CA ILE A 89 0.07 -5.17 -6.89
C ILE A 89 -1.43 -5.38 -7.08
N THR A 90 -2.04 -6.28 -6.31
CA THR A 90 -3.46 -6.61 -6.40
C THR A 90 -4.34 -5.40 -6.05
N VAL A 91 -4.10 -4.75 -4.90
CA VAL A 91 -4.86 -3.57 -4.48
C VAL A 91 -4.77 -2.47 -5.51
N GLU A 92 -3.57 -2.19 -6.02
CA GLU A 92 -3.34 -1.13 -6.99
C GLU A 92 -3.95 -1.45 -8.35
N GLY A 93 -3.90 -2.72 -8.76
CA GLY A 93 -4.59 -3.23 -9.94
C GLY A 93 -6.09 -2.93 -9.92
N VAL A 94 -6.75 -3.22 -8.79
CA VAL A 94 -8.19 -2.95 -8.60
C VAL A 94 -8.46 -1.44 -8.51
N VAL A 95 -7.68 -0.71 -7.71
CA VAL A 95 -7.93 0.71 -7.40
C VAL A 95 -7.65 1.62 -8.59
N TRP A 96 -6.59 1.37 -9.37
CA TRP A 96 -6.12 2.30 -10.41
C TRP A 96 -6.15 1.75 -11.84
N PHE A 97 -6.07 0.43 -12.02
CA PHE A 97 -5.96 -0.18 -13.36
C PHE A 97 -7.24 -0.88 -13.81
N GLY A 98 -8.34 -0.77 -13.05
CA GLY A 98 -9.62 -1.38 -13.41
C GLY A 98 -9.63 -2.90 -13.33
N GLY A 99 -8.73 -3.48 -12.53
CA GLY A 99 -8.71 -4.91 -12.24
C GLY A 99 -9.98 -5.38 -11.54
N GLU A 100 -10.32 -6.64 -11.74
CA GLU A 100 -11.50 -7.27 -11.12
C GLU A 100 -11.31 -7.45 -9.62
N GLU A 101 -12.35 -7.22 -8.82
CA GLU A 101 -12.30 -7.38 -7.35
C GLU A 101 -12.00 -8.82 -6.93
N ALA A 102 -12.32 -9.81 -7.76
CA ALA A 102 -11.99 -11.22 -7.53
C ALA A 102 -10.48 -11.48 -7.39
N LEU A 103 -9.62 -10.58 -7.88
CA LEU A 103 -8.16 -10.69 -7.66
C LEU A 103 -7.79 -10.56 -6.18
N LEU A 104 -8.63 -9.94 -5.36
CA LEU A 104 -8.41 -9.82 -3.91
C LEU A 104 -8.51 -11.18 -3.20
N ASP A 105 -9.22 -12.16 -3.76
CA ASP A 105 -9.37 -13.49 -3.16
C ASP A 105 -8.05 -14.29 -3.16
N GLU A 106 -7.07 -13.89 -3.99
CA GLU A 106 -5.76 -14.53 -4.12
C GLU A 106 -4.76 -14.08 -3.03
N VAL A 107 -5.11 -13.09 -2.22
CA VAL A 107 -4.22 -12.48 -1.23
C VAL A 107 -4.85 -12.50 0.16
N ALA A 108 -4.04 -12.71 1.19
CA ALA A 108 -4.53 -12.67 2.56
C ALA A 108 -5.05 -11.27 2.93
N ALA A 109 -6.26 -11.21 3.52
CA ALA A 109 -6.91 -9.97 3.93
C ALA A 109 -6.02 -9.02 4.77
N PRO A 110 -5.21 -9.49 5.75
CA PRO A 110 -4.31 -8.60 6.48
C PRO A 110 -3.25 -7.92 5.60
N ASP A 111 -2.76 -8.60 4.55
CA ASP A 111 -1.78 -8.02 3.63
C ASP A 111 -2.42 -7.00 2.70
N ILE A 112 -3.66 -7.26 2.24
CA ILE A 112 -4.47 -6.28 1.50
C ILE A 112 -4.69 -5.03 2.36
N ALA A 113 -5.11 -5.21 3.61
CA ALA A 113 -5.35 -4.11 4.54
C ALA A 113 -4.07 -3.28 4.79
N ARG A 114 -2.90 -3.93 4.94
CA ARG A 114 -1.61 -3.23 5.02
C ARG A 114 -1.31 -2.44 3.73
N ALA A 115 -1.57 -2.99 2.55
CA ALA A 115 -1.37 -2.28 1.28
C ALA A 115 -2.26 -1.03 1.18
N CYS A 116 -3.54 -1.12 1.57
CA CYS A 116 -4.43 0.04 1.67
C CYS A 116 -3.91 1.07 2.68
N ALA A 117 -3.55 0.64 3.90
CA ALA A 117 -3.02 1.53 4.94
C ALA A 117 -1.73 2.25 4.48
N PHE A 118 -0.88 1.57 3.73
CA PHE A 118 0.33 2.15 3.17
C PHE A 118 0.02 3.26 2.17
N ARG A 119 -0.88 3.01 1.22
CA ARG A 119 -1.23 4.01 0.21
C ARG A 119 -1.95 5.22 0.78
N LEU A 120 -2.90 5.01 1.69
CA LEU A 120 -3.54 6.10 2.42
C LEU A 120 -2.52 6.95 3.20
N MET A 121 -1.58 6.32 3.92
CA MET A 121 -0.51 7.04 4.64
C MET A 121 0.43 7.80 3.69
N CYS A 122 0.77 7.23 2.54
CA CYS A 122 1.52 7.93 1.50
C CYS A 122 0.77 9.17 0.99
N GLY A 123 -0.54 9.07 0.81
CA GLY A 123 -1.44 10.16 0.44
C GLY A 123 -1.46 11.28 1.49
N PHE A 124 -1.69 10.94 2.76
CA PHE A 124 -1.69 11.92 3.84
C PHE A 124 -0.36 12.64 3.99
N GLN A 125 0.76 11.93 3.79
CA GLN A 125 2.07 12.57 3.82
C GLN A 125 2.33 13.45 2.58
N ALA A 126 1.69 13.17 1.44
CA ALA A 126 1.78 14.03 0.26
C ALA A 126 1.11 15.40 0.51
N LEU A 127 0.04 15.45 1.32
CA LEU A 127 -0.60 16.71 1.74
C LEU A 127 0.38 17.65 2.47
N THR A 128 1.32 17.09 3.23
CA THR A 128 2.32 17.88 4.00
C THR A 128 3.27 18.68 3.10
N VAL A 129 3.37 18.31 1.83
CA VAL A 129 4.20 18.98 0.82
C VAL A 129 3.35 19.63 -0.28
N GLY A 130 2.05 19.85 -0.01
CA GLY A 130 1.14 20.57 -0.91
C GLY A 130 0.62 19.76 -2.10
N VAL A 131 0.83 18.44 -2.12
CA VAL A 131 0.23 17.57 -3.13
C VAL A 131 -1.21 17.26 -2.72
N LYS A 132 -2.16 17.47 -3.63
CA LYS A 132 -3.58 17.17 -3.38
C LYS A 132 -3.79 15.67 -3.28
N PHE A 133 -4.67 15.28 -2.36
CA PHE A 133 -5.16 13.91 -2.22
C PHE A 133 -6.58 13.87 -2.79
N ASP A 134 -6.86 12.95 -3.72
CA ASP A 134 -8.16 12.84 -4.37
C ASP A 134 -9.14 12.07 -3.46
N PRO A 135 -10.25 12.68 -2.98
CA PRO A 135 -11.23 11.98 -2.15
C PRO A 135 -11.84 10.75 -2.85
N ALA A 136 -11.92 10.77 -4.19
CA ALA A 136 -12.39 9.61 -4.94
C ALA A 136 -11.45 8.41 -4.80
N GLU A 137 -10.15 8.63 -4.59
CA GLU A 137 -9.15 7.60 -4.34
C GLU A 137 -9.39 6.88 -3.02
N VAL A 138 -9.70 7.63 -1.96
CA VAL A 138 -10.06 7.06 -0.65
C VAL A 138 -11.30 6.19 -0.74
N ALA A 139 -12.31 6.64 -1.47
CA ALA A 139 -13.51 5.84 -1.70
C ALA A 139 -13.21 4.51 -2.42
N ARG A 140 -12.14 4.42 -3.23
CA ARG A 140 -11.72 3.15 -3.84
C ARG A 140 -11.08 2.22 -2.82
N PHE A 141 -10.22 2.74 -1.94
CA PHE A 141 -9.64 1.95 -0.85
C PHE A 141 -10.70 1.48 0.15
N ALA A 142 -11.68 2.32 0.48
CA ALA A 142 -12.81 1.94 1.34
C ALA A 142 -13.57 0.74 0.77
N ARG A 143 -13.83 0.70 -0.55
CA ARG A 143 -14.44 -0.46 -1.21
C ARG A 143 -13.60 -1.73 -1.09
N VAL A 144 -12.27 -1.62 -1.26
CA VAL A 144 -11.38 -2.77 -1.07
C VAL A 144 -11.47 -3.30 0.37
N LEU A 145 -11.53 -2.41 1.36
CA LEU A 145 -11.71 -2.79 2.76
C LEU A 145 -13.08 -3.46 3.01
N ASP A 146 -14.15 -2.97 2.37
CA ASP A 146 -15.47 -3.60 2.43
C ASP A 146 -15.45 -5.03 1.87
N VAL A 147 -14.77 -5.26 0.74
CA VAL A 147 -14.65 -6.58 0.10
C VAL A 147 -13.96 -7.59 1.02
N ILE A 148 -12.90 -7.18 1.72
CA ILE A 148 -12.19 -8.06 2.65
C ILE A 148 -12.84 -8.17 4.05
N GLY A 149 -13.98 -7.50 4.26
CA GLY A 149 -14.72 -7.51 5.53
C GLY A 149 -14.03 -6.77 6.68
N ALA A 150 -13.20 -5.78 6.36
CA ALA A 150 -12.50 -4.93 7.34
C ALA A 150 -13.36 -3.78 7.87
#